data_AF-A0A535HQV4-F1
#
_entry.id   AF-A0A535HQV4-F1
#
_cell.length_a   1.000
_cell.length_b   1.000
_cell.length_c   1.000
_cell.angle_alpha   90.00
_cell.angle_beta   90.00
_cell.angle_gamma   90.00
#
_symmetry.space_group_name_H-M   'P 1'
#
loop_
_entity.id
_entity.type
_entity.pdbx_description
1 polymer ?
#
loop_
_entity_poly.entity_id
_entity_poly.type
_entity_poly.pdbx_seq_one_letter_code
_entity_poly.pdbx_strand_id
1 'polypeptide(L)'
;MLIENATAEVHAARQRHRRELAERSRLRRLVERVDSVIEACEETHLQGLKEVPPDLAESAGRVLVVARRVVRLSGDSEAIGAVAEVSARPQQRITDVMDILWTIQEIVFDLMLPWRTELPGDVEIAGAPVPGWRYDPAA
;
A
#
# COMPACT_ATOMS: atom_id res chain seq x y z
N MET A 1 16.02 30.17 26.50
CA MET A 1 14.60 29.98 26.09
C MET A 1 14.37 29.82 24.58
N LEU A 2 15.15 30.44 23.66
CA LEU A 2 14.99 30.19 22.21
C LEU A 2 15.53 28.81 21.75
N ILE A 3 16.60 28.32 22.37
CA ILE A 3 17.26 27.05 22.00
C ILE A 3 16.43 25.83 22.42
N GLU A 4 15.76 25.88 23.58
CA GLU A 4 14.86 24.81 24.07
C GLU A 4 13.60 24.68 23.22
N ASN A 5 13.06 25.81 22.73
CA ASN A 5 11.90 25.80 21.85
C ASN A 5 12.25 25.25 20.45
N ALA A 6 13.40 25.66 19.90
CA ALA A 6 13.89 25.14 18.61
C ALA A 6 14.20 23.63 18.67
N THR A 7 14.68 23.10 19.80
CA THR A 7 14.89 21.65 19.97
C THR A 7 13.57 20.90 20.08
N ALA A 8 12.59 21.42 20.82
CA ALA A 8 11.26 20.82 20.93
C ALA A 8 10.54 20.75 19.57
N GLU A 9 10.60 21.82 18.78
CA GLU A 9 10.01 21.87 17.43
C GLU A 9 10.67 20.87 16.47
N VAL A 10 12.00 20.76 16.50
CA VAL A 10 12.73 19.77 15.69
C VAL A 10 12.40 18.33 16.10
N HIS A 11 12.28 18.05 17.40
CA HIS A 11 11.87 16.73 17.87
C HIS A 11 10.43 16.39 17.45
N ALA A 12 9.50 17.34 17.54
CA ALA A 12 8.13 17.17 17.07
C ALA A 12 8.08 16.92 15.55
N ALA A 13 8.85 17.68 14.76
CA ALA A 13 8.96 17.49 13.32
C ALA A 13 9.50 16.10 12.96
N ARG A 14 10.57 15.64 13.63
CA ARG A 14 11.12 14.29 13.45
C ARG A 14 10.10 13.19 13.79
N GLN A 15 9.30 13.40 14.84
CA GLN A 15 8.26 12.43 15.20
C GLN A 15 7.15 12.36 14.16
N ARG A 16 6.70 13.51 13.62
CA ARG A 16 5.72 13.54 12.51
C ARG A 16 6.24 12.81 11.28
N HIS A 17 7.46 13.16 10.85
CA HIS A 17 8.10 12.52 9.70
C HIS A 17 8.26 11.00 9.87
N ARG A 18 8.67 10.54 11.06
CA ARG A 18 8.75 9.09 11.35
C ARG A 18 7.39 8.41 11.28
N ARG A 19 6.31 9.07 11.73
CA ARG A 19 4.95 8.53 11.66
C ARG A 19 4.49 8.40 10.21
N GLU A 20 4.71 9.42 9.40
CA GLU A 20 4.41 9.42 7.96
C GLU A 20 5.16 8.32 7.22
N LEU A 21 6.47 8.17 7.44
CA LEU A 21 7.26 7.09 6.84
C LEU A 21 6.76 5.70 7.27
N ALA A 22 6.40 5.53 8.54
CA ALA A 22 5.86 4.28 9.04
C ALA A 22 4.49 3.97 8.41
N GLU A 23 3.67 4.97 8.15
CA GLU A 23 2.38 4.83 7.48
C GLU A 23 2.54 4.42 6.02
N ARG A 24 3.39 5.12 5.26
CA ARG A 24 3.76 4.75 3.88
C ARG A 24 4.25 3.30 3.80
N SER A 25 5.12 2.92 4.71
CA SER A 25 5.67 1.56 4.77
C SER A 25 4.61 0.50 5.13
N ARG A 26 3.53 0.86 5.83
CA ARG A 26 2.41 -0.05 6.10
C ARG A 26 1.54 -0.24 4.86
N LEU A 27 1.20 0.85 4.17
CA LEU A 27 0.35 0.80 2.98
C LEU A 27 1.07 0.10 1.82
N ARG A 28 2.36 0.38 1.59
CA ARG A 28 3.15 -0.36 0.59
C ARG A 28 3.19 -1.87 0.86
N ARG A 29 3.43 -2.28 2.11
CA ARG A 29 3.42 -3.70 2.49
C ARG A 29 2.04 -4.35 2.37
N LEU A 30 0.96 -3.57 2.46
CA LEU A 30 -0.38 -4.08 2.19
C LEU A 30 -0.57 -4.33 0.70
N VAL A 31 -0.17 -3.39 -0.16
CA VAL A 31 -0.19 -3.56 -1.62
C VAL A 31 0.59 -4.80 -2.04
N GLU A 32 1.83 -4.95 -1.58
CA GLU A 32 2.67 -6.13 -1.88
C GLU A 32 1.97 -7.45 -1.51
N ARG A 33 1.24 -7.48 -0.38
CA ARG A 33 0.49 -8.67 0.04
C ARG A 33 -0.75 -8.93 -0.80
N VAL A 34 -1.44 -7.87 -1.20
CA VAL A 34 -2.60 -7.95 -2.08
C VAL A 34 -2.17 -8.51 -3.43
N ASP A 35 -1.08 -7.97 -4.02
CA ASP A 35 -0.52 -8.43 -5.29
C ASP A 35 -0.17 -9.92 -5.26
N SER A 36 0.52 -10.39 -4.21
CA SER A 36 0.85 -11.83 -4.10
C SER A 36 -0.38 -12.73 -4.05
N VAL A 37 -1.49 -12.29 -3.46
CA VAL A 37 -2.72 -13.09 -3.43
C VAL A 37 -3.48 -13.00 -4.76
N ILE A 38 -3.46 -11.85 -5.43
CA ILE A 38 -4.00 -11.71 -6.79
C ILE A 38 -3.26 -12.64 -7.74
N GLU A 39 -1.93 -12.66 -7.72
CA GLU A 39 -1.10 -13.56 -8.53
C GLU A 39 -1.49 -15.02 -8.31
N ALA A 40 -1.67 -15.44 -7.05
CA ALA A 40 -2.14 -16.80 -6.73
C ALA A 40 -3.56 -17.07 -7.24
N CYS A 41 -4.47 -16.07 -7.18
CA CYS A 41 -5.80 -16.18 -7.75
C CYS A 41 -5.74 -16.36 -9.28
N GLU A 42 -4.93 -15.55 -9.96
CA GLU A 42 -4.72 -15.62 -11.41
C GLU A 42 -4.18 -16.97 -11.84
N GLU A 43 -3.13 -17.47 -11.17
CA GLU A 43 -2.58 -18.79 -11.43
C GLU A 43 -3.64 -19.88 -11.25
N THR A 44 -4.38 -19.85 -10.14
CA THR A 44 -5.45 -20.79 -9.85
C THR A 44 -6.56 -20.73 -10.90
N HIS A 45 -6.89 -19.53 -11.39
CA HIS A 45 -7.89 -19.35 -12.44
C HIS A 45 -7.42 -19.89 -13.80
N LEU A 46 -6.14 -19.68 -14.14
CA LEU A 46 -5.53 -20.21 -15.36
C LEU A 46 -5.49 -21.75 -15.38
N GLN A 47 -5.45 -22.39 -14.21
CA GLN A 47 -5.61 -23.85 -14.08
C GLN A 47 -7.06 -24.33 -14.31
N GLY A 48 -8.00 -23.42 -14.57
CA GLY A 48 -9.39 -23.72 -14.89
C GLY A 48 -10.31 -23.86 -13.67
N LEU A 49 -9.80 -23.58 -12.47
CA LEU A 49 -10.63 -23.53 -11.27
C LEU A 49 -11.49 -22.26 -11.29
N LYS A 50 -12.73 -22.41 -10.84
CA LYS A 50 -13.71 -21.31 -10.74
C LYS A 50 -14.00 -20.94 -9.30
N GLU A 51 -14.07 -21.95 -8.44
CA GLU A 51 -14.28 -21.80 -7.00
C GLU A 51 -12.95 -21.60 -6.29
N VAL A 52 -12.99 -20.85 -5.19
CA VAL A 52 -11.80 -20.52 -4.41
C VAL A 52 -11.34 -21.74 -3.59
N PRO A 53 -10.11 -22.23 -3.79
CA PRO A 53 -9.54 -23.27 -2.94
C PRO A 53 -9.41 -22.81 -1.46
N PRO A 54 -9.51 -23.71 -0.47
CA PRO A 54 -9.51 -23.34 0.94
C PRO A 54 -8.27 -22.56 1.42
N ASP A 55 -7.10 -22.89 0.88
CA ASP A 55 -5.82 -22.23 1.15
C ASP A 55 -5.77 -20.80 0.57
N LEU A 56 -6.34 -20.61 -0.62
CA LEU A 56 -6.48 -19.29 -1.23
C LEU A 56 -7.49 -18.44 -0.46
N ALA A 57 -8.62 -19.03 -0.03
CA ALA A 57 -9.61 -18.36 0.80
C ALA A 57 -9.02 -17.91 2.14
N GLU A 58 -8.21 -18.76 2.78
CA GLU A 58 -7.51 -18.40 4.02
C GLU A 58 -6.52 -17.24 3.80
N SER A 59 -5.76 -17.28 2.70
CA SER A 59 -4.79 -16.25 2.35
C SER A 59 -5.46 -14.91 2.06
N ALA A 60 -6.51 -14.91 1.25
CA ALA A 60 -7.34 -13.73 1.01
C ALA A 60 -7.92 -13.19 2.32
N GLY A 61 -8.50 -14.05 3.17
CA GLY A 61 -9.04 -13.67 4.48
C GLY A 61 -8.01 -12.99 5.39
N ARG A 62 -6.77 -13.48 5.43
CA ARG A 62 -5.66 -12.82 6.15
C ARG A 62 -5.36 -11.43 5.60
N VAL A 63 -5.34 -11.27 4.28
CA VAL A 63 -5.14 -9.96 3.64
C VAL A 63 -6.29 -9.00 4.00
N LEU A 64 -7.55 -9.44 3.95
CA LEU A 64 -8.70 -8.61 4.33
C LEU A 64 -8.65 -8.15 5.80
N VAL A 65 -8.17 -8.99 6.71
CA VAL A 65 -7.95 -8.60 8.12
C VAL A 65 -6.86 -7.53 8.22
N VAL A 66 -5.75 -7.70 7.50
CA VAL A 66 -4.66 -6.73 7.49
C VAL A 66 -5.12 -5.41 6.86
N ALA A 67 -5.85 -5.46 5.75
CA ALA A 67 -6.39 -4.28 5.06
C ALA A 67 -7.25 -3.44 5.99
N ARG A 68 -8.23 -4.06 6.66
CA ARG A 68 -9.08 -3.40 7.66
C ARG A 68 -8.27 -2.75 8.78
N ARG A 69 -7.19 -3.40 9.24
CA ARG A 69 -6.33 -2.84 10.28
C ARG A 69 -5.52 -1.66 9.78
N VAL A 70 -4.89 -1.79 8.61
CA VAL A 70 -3.99 -0.76 8.05
C VAL A 70 -4.80 0.48 7.68
N VAL A 71 -5.93 0.33 7.01
CA VAL A 71 -6.80 1.46 6.64
C VAL A 71 -7.40 2.14 7.88
N ARG A 72 -7.73 1.39 8.94
CA ARG A 72 -8.14 2.03 10.21
C ARG A 72 -7.07 2.95 10.81
N LEU A 73 -5.79 2.66 10.57
CA LEU A 73 -4.68 3.46 11.09
C LEU A 73 -4.45 4.75 10.30
N SER A 74 -4.99 4.91 9.08
CA SER A 74 -4.94 6.20 8.37
C SER A 74 -5.94 7.21 8.93
N GLY A 75 -7.00 6.74 9.59
CA GLY A 75 -8.06 7.59 10.13
C GLY A 75 -9.04 8.12 9.09
N ASP A 76 -8.91 7.69 7.84
CA ASP A 76 -9.83 8.06 6.75
C ASP A 76 -11.15 7.29 6.88
N SER A 77 -12.22 7.98 7.27
CA SER A 77 -13.53 7.34 7.51
C SER A 77 -14.16 6.75 6.25
N GLU A 78 -13.92 7.36 5.09
CA GLU A 78 -14.47 6.89 3.81
C GLU A 78 -13.79 5.60 3.39
N ALA A 79 -12.45 5.58 3.42
CA ALA A 79 -11.67 4.38 3.12
C ALA A 79 -11.98 3.23 4.11
N ILE A 80 -12.16 3.55 5.40
CA ILE A 80 -12.56 2.56 6.42
C ILE A 80 -13.92 1.94 6.06
N GLY A 81 -14.89 2.76 5.67
CA GLY A 81 -16.22 2.31 5.25
C GLY A 81 -16.15 1.43 4.01
N ALA A 82 -15.44 1.90 2.97
CA ALA A 82 -15.29 1.18 1.71
C ALA A 82 -14.62 -0.19 1.89
N VAL A 83 -13.54 -0.28 2.68
CA VAL A 83 -12.89 -1.56 2.98
C VAL A 83 -13.81 -2.49 3.77
N ALA A 84 -14.62 -1.96 4.69
CA ALA A 84 -15.57 -2.78 5.45
C ALA A 84 -16.66 -3.35 4.52
N GLU A 85 -17.19 -2.53 3.61
CA GLU A 85 -18.20 -2.94 2.64
C GLU A 85 -17.66 -4.01 1.68
N VAL A 86 -16.51 -3.76 1.06
CA VAL A 86 -15.92 -4.71 0.10
C VAL A 86 -15.56 -6.04 0.77
N SER A 87 -15.09 -6.01 2.02
CA SER A 87 -14.73 -7.21 2.78
C SER A 87 -15.96 -8.07 3.15
N ALA A 88 -17.16 -7.51 3.10
CA ALA A 88 -18.40 -8.22 3.40
C ALA A 88 -19.02 -8.89 2.16
N ARG A 89 -18.46 -8.66 0.96
CA ARG A 89 -18.93 -9.29 -0.28
C ARG A 89 -18.68 -10.80 -0.27
N PRO A 90 -19.52 -11.60 -0.95
CA PRO A 90 -19.30 -13.03 -1.12
C PRO A 90 -17.96 -13.32 -1.79
N GLN A 91 -17.32 -14.43 -1.42
CA GLN A 91 -15.99 -14.85 -1.88
C GLN A 91 -16.01 -16.30 -2.40
N GLN A 92 -17.05 -16.66 -3.16
CA GLN A 92 -17.27 -18.05 -3.60
C GLN A 92 -16.43 -18.38 -4.84
N ARG A 93 -16.28 -17.41 -5.76
CA ARG A 93 -15.50 -17.55 -6.99
C ARG A 93 -14.16 -16.84 -6.88
N ILE A 94 -13.17 -17.34 -7.61
CA ILE A 94 -11.85 -16.72 -7.70
C ILE A 94 -11.95 -15.28 -8.19
N THR A 95 -12.83 -15.03 -9.18
CA THR A 95 -13.11 -13.68 -9.68
C THR A 95 -13.67 -12.76 -8.61
N ASP A 96 -14.52 -13.27 -7.70
CA ASP A 96 -15.06 -12.46 -6.60
C ASP A 96 -13.94 -12.01 -5.65
N VAL A 97 -13.00 -12.92 -5.35
CA VAL A 97 -11.84 -12.61 -4.51
C VAL A 97 -10.93 -11.60 -5.20
N MET A 98 -10.64 -11.76 -6.49
CA MET A 98 -9.83 -10.82 -7.26
C MET A 98 -10.47 -9.42 -7.30
N ASP A 99 -11.77 -9.33 -7.57
CA ASP A 99 -12.51 -8.06 -7.58
C ASP A 99 -12.43 -7.35 -6.21
N ILE A 100 -12.57 -8.09 -5.11
CA ILE A 100 -12.43 -7.54 -3.76
C ILE A 100 -10.99 -7.04 -3.53
N LEU A 101 -9.99 -7.82 -3.92
CA LEU A 101 -8.57 -7.49 -3.72
C LEU A 101 -8.16 -6.27 -4.55
N TRP A 102 -8.58 -6.19 -5.82
CA TRP A 102 -8.35 -5.01 -6.65
C TRP A 102 -9.04 -3.76 -6.09
N THR A 103 -10.29 -3.87 -5.64
CA THR A 103 -10.98 -2.74 -4.98
C THR A 103 -10.20 -2.26 -3.74
N ILE A 104 -9.66 -3.18 -2.93
CA ILE A 104 -8.81 -2.81 -1.78
C ILE A 104 -7.54 -2.11 -2.24
N GLN A 105 -6.91 -2.60 -3.30
CA GLN A 105 -5.71 -2.00 -3.86
C GLN A 105 -5.97 -0.56 -4.34
N GLU A 106 -7.09 -0.31 -5.01
CA GLU A 106 -7.51 1.04 -5.43
C GLU A 106 -7.67 1.97 -4.22
N ILE A 107 -8.42 1.54 -3.19
CA ILE A 107 -8.58 2.33 -1.95
C ILE A 107 -7.23 2.65 -1.31
N VAL A 108 -6.32 1.67 -1.27
CA VAL A 108 -4.97 1.86 -0.70
C VAL A 108 -4.14 2.81 -1.57
N PHE A 109 -4.27 2.74 -2.89
CA PHE A 109 -3.60 3.68 -3.78
C PHE A 109 -4.11 5.11 -3.62
N ASP A 110 -5.40 5.30 -3.41
CA ASP A 110 -5.99 6.61 -3.15
C ASP A 110 -5.45 7.20 -1.83
N LEU A 111 -5.36 6.38 -0.78
CA LEU A 111 -4.71 6.78 0.48
C LEU A 111 -3.23 7.15 0.28
N MET A 112 -2.57 6.56 -0.72
CA MET A 112 -1.17 6.85 -1.04
C MET A 112 -0.98 8.03 -1.99
N LEU A 113 -2.03 8.52 -2.66
CA LEU A 113 -1.94 9.61 -3.66
C LEU A 113 -1.24 10.88 -3.13
N PRO A 114 -1.55 11.39 -1.92
CA PRO A 114 -0.88 12.58 -1.39
C PRO A 114 0.65 12.42 -1.33
N TRP A 115 1.14 11.20 -1.19
CA TRP A 115 2.58 10.92 -1.14
C TRP A 115 3.17 10.52 -2.49
N ARG A 116 2.37 10.12 -3.49
CA ARG A 116 2.85 9.96 -4.87
C ARG A 116 3.19 11.31 -5.50
N THR A 117 2.51 12.38 -5.09
CA THR A 117 2.79 13.75 -5.53
C THR A 117 3.98 14.37 -4.83
N GLU A 118 4.35 13.86 -3.66
CA GLU A 118 5.66 14.10 -3.06
C GLU A 118 6.67 13.21 -3.79
N LEU A 119 7.20 13.69 -4.91
CA LEU A 119 8.49 13.22 -5.43
C LEU A 119 9.44 13.09 -4.23
N PRO A 120 10.26 12.03 -4.11
CA PRO A 120 11.29 11.99 -3.09
C PRO A 120 12.11 13.25 -3.26
N GLY A 121 11.85 14.25 -2.40
CA GLY A 121 12.50 15.55 -2.48
C GLY A 121 13.98 15.26 -2.52
N ASP A 122 14.63 15.70 -3.60
CA ASP A 122 15.97 15.30 -3.99
C ASP A 122 16.79 15.00 -2.74
N VAL A 123 16.96 13.71 -2.46
CA VAL A 123 17.94 13.34 -1.45
C VAL A 123 19.23 13.75 -2.12
N GLU A 124 19.72 14.95 -1.79
CA GLU A 124 21.12 15.30 -1.95
C GLU A 124 21.86 14.26 -1.12
N ILE A 125 22.13 13.10 -1.74
CA ILE A 125 23.15 12.17 -1.28
C ILE A 125 24.43 12.96 -1.48
N ALA A 126 24.80 13.74 -0.46
CA ALA A 126 26.08 14.41 -0.40
C ALA A 126 27.16 13.35 -0.65
N GLY A 127 27.68 13.34 -1.89
CA GLY A 127 28.85 12.53 -2.27
C GLY A 127 28.64 11.32 -3.20
N ALA A 128 27.47 11.08 -3.81
CA ALA A 128 27.36 10.02 -4.83
C ALA A 128 27.35 10.61 -6.26
N PRO A 129 28.26 10.20 -7.17
CA PRO A 129 28.21 10.65 -8.56
C PRO A 129 26.97 10.05 -9.25
N VAL A 130 26.12 10.93 -9.76
CA VAL A 130 24.96 10.57 -10.58
C VAL A 130 25.47 9.93 -11.88
N PRO A 131 25.05 8.70 -12.26
CA PRO A 131 25.39 8.16 -13.57
C PRO A 131 24.63 8.95 -14.62
N GLY A 132 25.34 9.78 -15.39
CA GLY A 132 24.76 10.53 -16.49
C GLY A 132 24.25 9.58 -17.57
N TRP A 133 22.94 9.38 -17.63
CA TRP A 133 22.29 8.78 -18.78
C TRP A 133 22.47 9.70 -19.99
N ARG A 134 23.29 9.28 -20.94
CA ARG A 134 23.35 9.89 -22.28
C ARG A 134 22.40 9.12 -23.18
N TYR A 135 21.39 9.82 -23.68
CA TYR A 135 20.59 9.37 -24.82
C TYR A 135 21.46 9.47 -26.07
N ASP A 136 21.67 8.36 -26.77
CA ASP A 136 22.26 8.33 -28.11
C ASP A 136 21.14 8.16 -29.14
N PRO A 137 20.82 9.18 -29.95
CA PRO A 137 19.76 9.09 -30.96
C PRO A 137 20.12 8.24 -32.20
N ALA A 138 21.25 7.52 -32.21
CA ALA A 138 21.73 6.79 -33.39
C ALA A 138 21.85 5.26 -33.22
N ALA A 139 21.11 4.64 -32.30
CA ALA A 139 21.04 3.17 -32.14
C ALA A 139 19.82 2.54 -32.83
#